data_AF-A0A831QRQ9-F1
#
_entry.id   AF-A0A831QRQ9-F1
#
_cell.length_a   1.000
_cell.length_b   1.000
_cell.length_c   1.000
_cell.angle_alpha   90.00
_cell.angle_beta   90.00
_cell.angle_gamma   90.00
#
_symmetry.space_group_name_H-M   'P 1'
#
loop_
_entity.id
_entity.type
_entity.pdbx_description
1 polymer ?
#
loop_
_entity_poly.entity_id
_entity_poly.type
_entity_poly.pdbx_seq_one_letter_code
_entity_poly.pdbx_strand_id
1 'polypeptide(L)'
;MQKDSENVEAKTEGTEIEPVPGESGLVSLPEDKKSVDDILFLADNIQRVIDAHNKIRMALLRLAQPGDWIVFSDDKDKSKEKAELGFAGAMRIGSTLGVNFTNWSSEKENGTDDNGEWYRWNFECDASYKSRIVRVYGRAASKDKFFGKAYGKFKPLHDIDEGNIKMAGRRGAMKEGIKVLFGLHRMNPTELEKFGVKLDRAGGHMFKGEKEQATAEVKNVIVQIKDITRKVDPKGKWTLYIVKAMDGKDYTTFDKKIADKAKEIGIETKKAKIEYTAGKHGSTIQTIAETE
;
A
#
# COMPACT_ATOMS: atom_id res chain seq x y z
N MET A 1 4.08 -20.13 -36.60
CA MET A 1 4.10 -18.66 -36.44
C MET A 1 4.35 -18.36 -34.97
N GLN A 2 5.62 -18.23 -34.59
CA GLN A 2 6.02 -17.67 -33.29
C GLN A 2 5.69 -16.18 -33.31
N LYS A 3 5.09 -15.68 -32.23
CA LYS A 3 4.95 -14.25 -31.98
C LYS A 3 6.15 -13.82 -31.16
N ASP A 4 7.00 -13.00 -31.76
CA ASP A 4 8.10 -12.34 -31.09
C ASP A 4 7.57 -11.39 -30.01
N SER A 5 8.09 -11.55 -28.81
CA SER A 5 7.91 -10.63 -27.68
C SER A 5 8.87 -9.46 -27.87
N GLU A 6 8.32 -8.29 -28.24
CA GLU A 6 9.09 -7.05 -28.31
C GLU A 6 9.55 -6.62 -26.92
N ASN A 7 10.85 -6.42 -26.83
CA ASN A 7 11.60 -5.98 -25.66
C ASN A 7 11.45 -4.45 -25.53
N VAL A 8 10.89 -3.96 -24.43
CA VAL A 8 10.70 -2.51 -24.20
C VAL A 8 11.97 -1.94 -23.58
N GLU A 9 12.74 -1.18 -24.36
CA GLU A 9 13.90 -0.41 -23.90
C GLU A 9 13.47 0.79 -23.06
N ALA A 10 13.81 0.77 -21.77
CA ALA A 10 13.79 1.95 -20.92
C ALA A 10 15.01 2.84 -21.25
N LYS A 11 14.77 4.10 -21.63
CA LYS A 11 15.84 5.09 -21.82
C LYS A 11 16.17 5.74 -20.48
N THR A 12 17.36 5.45 -19.96
CA THR A 12 17.95 6.06 -18.77
C THR A 12 18.94 7.15 -19.18
N GLU A 13 18.67 8.40 -18.83
CA GLU A 13 19.67 9.47 -18.83
C GLU A 13 20.22 9.60 -17.40
N GLY A 14 21.31 8.88 -17.12
CA GLY A 14 21.99 8.89 -15.82
C GLY A 14 23.15 9.89 -15.80
N THR A 15 23.20 10.73 -14.77
CA THR A 15 24.40 11.51 -14.43
C THR A 15 25.25 10.69 -13.45
N GLU A 16 26.54 10.54 -13.73
CA GLU A 16 27.51 9.83 -12.88
C GLU A 16 27.65 10.53 -11.51
N ILE A 17 27.54 9.76 -10.42
CA ILE A 17 27.72 10.27 -9.05
C ILE A 17 28.86 9.49 -8.39
N GLU A 18 29.82 10.22 -7.83
CA GLU A 18 30.95 9.64 -7.09
C GLU A 18 30.49 8.91 -5.81
N PRO A 19 31.16 7.81 -5.42
CA PRO A 19 30.82 7.06 -4.22
C PRO A 19 31.12 7.85 -2.95
N VAL A 20 30.11 7.98 -2.07
CA VAL A 20 30.26 8.60 -0.75
C VAL A 20 30.88 7.58 0.24
N PRO A 21 31.86 7.95 1.07
CA PRO A 21 32.49 7.04 2.02
C PRO A 21 31.54 6.64 3.17
N GLY A 22 31.43 5.33 3.41
CA GLY A 22 31.18 4.77 4.74
C GLY A 22 29.75 4.81 5.27
N GLU A 23 28.86 3.97 4.71
CA GLU A 23 27.62 3.58 5.37
C GLU A 23 27.91 2.72 6.62
N SER A 24 28.05 3.34 7.78
CA SER A 24 27.73 2.62 9.01
C SER A 24 27.14 3.57 10.04
N GLY A 25 25.96 3.22 10.57
CA GLY A 25 25.31 3.92 11.68
C GLY A 25 25.99 3.67 13.03
N LEU A 26 27.25 3.23 13.04
CA LEU A 26 28.05 3.08 14.24
C LEU A 26 28.57 4.43 14.69
N VAL A 27 28.68 4.61 16.00
CA VAL A 27 29.45 5.71 16.58
C VAL A 27 30.85 5.65 15.97
N SER A 28 31.23 6.67 15.20
CA SER A 28 32.61 6.80 14.72
C SER A 28 33.53 6.88 15.94
N LEU A 29 34.21 5.79 16.22
CA LEU A 29 35.35 5.80 17.14
C LEU A 29 36.52 6.50 16.42
N PRO A 30 37.37 7.25 17.14
CA PRO A 30 38.55 7.89 16.57
C PRO A 30 39.39 6.89 15.75
N GLU A 31 39.88 7.29 14.58
CA GLU A 31 40.50 6.41 13.58
C GLU A 31 41.74 5.64 14.07
N ASP A 32 42.35 6.07 15.18
CA ASP A 32 43.61 5.51 15.69
C ASP A 32 43.47 4.36 16.70
N LYS A 33 42.25 3.96 17.07
CA LYS A 33 42.06 2.83 18.01
C LYS A 33 40.87 1.96 17.62
N LYS A 34 41.19 0.76 17.15
CA LYS A 34 40.34 -0.44 17.18
C LYS A 34 41.02 -1.47 18.09
N SER A 35 41.41 -1.07 19.31
CA SER A 35 42.04 -1.96 20.28
C SER A 35 40.97 -2.64 21.16
N VAL A 36 41.36 -3.72 21.85
CA VAL A 36 40.51 -4.37 22.87
C VAL A 36 40.05 -3.36 23.92
N ASP A 37 40.84 -2.32 24.19
CA ASP A 37 40.51 -1.26 25.15
C ASP A 37 39.30 -0.43 24.71
N ASP A 38 39.07 -0.21 23.41
CA ASP A 38 37.89 0.52 22.93
C ASP A 38 36.61 -0.30 23.10
N ILE A 39 36.72 -1.63 22.95
CA ILE A 39 35.60 -2.55 23.18
C ILE A 39 35.25 -2.58 24.67
N LEU A 40 36.25 -2.65 25.55
CA LEU A 40 36.04 -2.60 27.00
C LEU A 40 35.48 -1.23 27.42
N PHE A 41 36.05 -0.14 26.91
CA PHE A 41 35.53 1.21 27.17
C PHE A 41 34.08 1.36 26.70
N LEU A 42 33.74 0.85 25.51
CA LEU A 42 32.36 0.86 25.02
C LEU A 42 31.46 0.01 25.91
N ALA A 43 31.88 -1.19 26.30
CA ALA A 43 31.10 -2.06 27.18
C ALA A 43 30.81 -1.38 28.53
N ASP A 44 31.78 -0.69 29.11
CA ASP A 44 31.62 0.04 30.38
C ASP A 44 30.72 1.27 30.27
N ASN A 45 30.61 1.87 29.07
CA ASN A 45 29.87 3.12 28.86
C ASN A 45 28.58 2.96 28.05
N ILE A 46 28.29 1.78 27.49
CA ILE A 46 27.18 1.57 26.55
C ILE A 46 25.83 1.93 27.17
N GLN A 47 25.62 1.66 28.46
CA GLN A 47 24.38 1.99 29.13
C GLN A 47 24.14 3.51 29.18
N ARG A 48 25.19 4.29 29.42
CA ARG A 48 25.12 5.77 29.40
C ARG A 48 24.79 6.29 28.01
N VAL A 49 25.34 5.65 26.97
CA VAL A 49 25.04 5.96 25.57
C VAL A 49 23.57 5.64 25.26
N ILE A 50 23.06 4.47 25.68
CA ILE A 50 21.65 4.08 25.53
C ILE A 50 20.73 5.09 26.22
N ASP A 51 21.03 5.47 27.47
CA ASP A 51 20.21 6.41 28.23
C ASP A 51 20.20 7.80 27.59
N ALA A 52 21.36 8.27 27.11
CA ALA A 52 21.46 9.53 26.37
C ALA A 52 20.67 9.47 25.07
N HIS A 53 20.79 8.38 24.31
CA HIS A 53 20.05 8.16 23.08
C HIS A 53 18.54 8.16 23.33
N ASN A 54 18.07 7.44 24.36
CA ASN A 54 16.66 7.39 24.73
C ASN A 54 16.13 8.77 25.13
N LYS A 55 16.89 9.56 25.89
CA LYS A 55 16.53 10.94 26.24
C LYS A 55 16.42 11.85 25.01
N ILE A 56 17.36 11.72 24.07
CA ILE A 56 17.31 12.46 22.81
C ILE A 56 16.07 12.03 22.01
N ARG A 57 15.89 10.73 21.79
CA ARG A 57 14.75 10.17 21.04
C ARG A 57 13.42 10.63 21.65
N MET A 58 13.29 10.60 22.96
CA MET A 58 12.15 11.14 23.72
C MET A 58 11.87 12.61 23.41
N ALA A 59 12.91 13.45 23.46
CA ALA A 59 12.78 14.87 23.14
C ALA A 59 12.35 15.08 21.69
N LEU A 60 12.88 14.30 20.74
CA LEU A 60 12.51 14.38 19.33
C LEU A 60 11.05 14.01 19.09
N LEU A 61 10.59 12.90 19.70
CA LEU A 61 9.22 12.42 19.55
C LEU A 61 8.19 13.43 20.06
N ARG A 62 8.52 14.20 21.11
CA ARG A 62 7.67 15.25 21.66
C ARG A 62 7.55 16.49 20.78
N LEU A 63 8.44 16.67 19.80
CA LEU A 63 8.28 17.73 18.81
C LEU A 63 7.11 17.42 17.87
N ALA A 64 6.90 16.15 17.51
CA ALA A 64 5.79 15.74 16.66
C ALA A 64 4.44 15.91 17.36
N GLN A 65 3.43 16.32 16.60
CA GLN A 65 2.06 16.48 17.09
C GLN A 65 1.25 15.18 16.87
N PRO A 66 0.13 14.98 17.61
CA PRO A 66 -0.72 13.80 17.42
C PRO A 66 -1.13 13.52 15.97
N GLY A 67 -1.50 14.57 15.21
CA GLY A 67 -1.90 14.46 13.81
C GLY A 67 -0.76 14.21 12.83
N ASP A 68 0.50 14.26 13.27
CA ASP A 68 1.65 13.96 12.43
C ASP A 68 1.87 12.45 12.26
N TRP A 69 1.21 11.62 13.06
CA TRP A 69 1.35 10.17 13.04
C TRP A 69 0.23 9.51 12.24
N ILE A 70 0.60 8.44 11.54
CA ILE A 70 -0.33 7.54 10.85
C ILE A 70 -0.19 6.17 11.48
N VAL A 71 -1.25 5.68 12.10
CA VAL A 71 -1.31 4.33 12.68
C VAL A 71 -1.84 3.37 11.64
N PHE A 72 -1.03 2.36 11.35
CA PHE A 72 -1.37 1.22 10.53
C PHE A 72 -1.72 0.06 11.45
N SER A 73 -2.93 -0.45 11.32
CA SER A 73 -3.43 -1.58 12.11
C SER A 73 -3.94 -2.71 11.21
N ASP A 74 -3.74 -3.93 11.68
CA ASP A 74 -4.37 -5.14 11.16
C ASP A 74 -5.66 -5.36 11.98
N ASP A 75 -6.77 -5.63 11.28
CA ASP A 75 -8.07 -5.84 11.93
C ASP A 75 -8.10 -7.10 12.80
N LYS A 76 -7.18 -8.04 12.59
CA LYS A 76 -7.09 -9.31 13.32
C LYS A 76 -6.09 -9.27 14.48
N ASP A 77 -5.11 -8.36 14.47
CA ASP A 77 -4.02 -8.37 15.45
C ASP A 77 -3.49 -6.96 15.77
N LYS A 78 -3.96 -6.41 16.89
CA LYS A 78 -3.51 -5.10 17.40
C LYS A 78 -2.04 -5.09 17.87
N SER A 79 -1.42 -6.24 18.13
CA SER A 79 0.01 -6.29 18.50
C SER A 79 0.92 -5.92 17.33
N LYS A 80 0.39 -5.94 16.10
CA LYS A 80 1.09 -5.56 14.87
C LYS A 80 0.92 -4.10 14.50
N GLU A 81 0.26 -3.29 15.32
CA GLU A 81 0.10 -1.87 15.03
C GLU A 81 1.46 -1.18 14.90
N LYS A 82 1.60 -0.39 13.84
CA LYS A 82 2.78 0.42 13.56
C LYS A 82 2.37 1.86 13.31
N ALA A 83 3.02 2.78 14.00
CA ALA A 83 2.90 4.20 13.75
C ALA A 83 4.04 4.67 12.83
N GLU A 84 3.68 5.41 11.80
CA GLU A 84 4.62 6.05 10.88
C GLU A 84 4.49 7.57 10.99
N LEU A 85 5.64 8.23 10.98
CA LEU A 85 5.69 9.69 10.98
C LEU A 85 5.39 10.23 9.59
N GLY A 86 4.42 11.13 9.51
CA GLY A 86 4.07 11.89 8.31
C GLY A 86 5.11 12.97 7.98
N PHE A 87 4.96 13.58 6.80
CA PHE A 87 5.90 14.62 6.34
C PHE A 87 5.95 15.84 7.28
N ALA A 88 4.81 16.31 7.77
CA ALA A 88 4.76 17.48 8.64
C ALA A 88 5.53 17.27 9.96
N GLY A 89 5.30 16.13 10.63
CA GLY A 89 6.05 15.78 11.85
C GLY A 89 7.53 15.59 11.61
N ALA A 90 7.89 14.91 10.50
CA ALA A 90 9.28 14.77 10.11
C ALA A 90 9.93 16.15 9.96
N MET A 91 9.34 17.04 9.16
CA MET A 91 9.91 18.38 8.94
C MET A 91 10.00 19.22 10.19
N ARG A 92 9.06 19.08 11.13
CA ARG A 92 9.12 19.79 12.42
C ARG A 92 10.32 19.35 13.25
N ILE A 93 10.62 18.05 13.27
CA ILE A 93 11.82 17.51 13.92
C ILE A 93 13.07 18.01 13.18
N GLY A 94 13.10 17.83 11.86
CA GLY A 94 14.27 18.17 11.03
C GLY A 94 14.63 19.65 11.08
N SER A 95 13.64 20.55 11.02
CA SER A 95 13.89 22.00 11.08
C SER A 95 14.40 22.43 12.44
N THR A 96 13.86 21.86 13.53
CA THR A 96 14.32 22.15 14.90
C THR A 96 15.78 21.74 15.10
N LEU A 97 16.20 20.65 14.47
CA LEU A 97 17.56 20.11 14.59
C LEU A 97 18.54 20.64 13.54
N GLY A 98 18.07 21.43 12.57
CA GLY A 98 18.92 21.91 11.48
C GLY A 98 19.37 20.82 10.49
N VAL A 99 18.48 19.89 10.15
CA VAL A 99 18.74 18.91 9.08
C VAL A 99 18.77 19.64 7.74
N ASN A 100 19.86 19.45 7.00
CA ASN A 100 20.02 19.98 5.65
C ASN A 100 19.75 18.90 4.61
N PHE A 101 19.21 19.32 3.46
CA PHE A 101 18.97 18.44 2.31
C PHE A 101 19.69 19.00 1.09
N THR A 102 20.69 18.27 0.59
CA THR A 102 21.58 18.70 -0.50
C THR A 102 21.68 17.64 -1.58
N ASN A 103 22.48 17.88 -2.63
CA ASN A 103 22.76 16.92 -3.70
C ASN A 103 21.49 16.31 -4.32
N TRP A 104 20.50 17.16 -4.58
CA TRP A 104 19.22 16.75 -5.13
C TRP A 104 19.36 16.24 -6.55
N SER A 105 18.81 15.07 -6.82
CA SER A 105 18.53 14.59 -8.18
C SER A 105 17.06 14.22 -8.32
N SER A 106 16.55 14.31 -9.54
CA SER A 106 15.18 13.89 -9.85
C SER A 106 15.11 13.29 -11.24
N GLU A 107 14.36 12.21 -11.37
CA GLU A 107 14.14 11.50 -12.62
C GLU A 107 12.63 11.31 -12.82
N LYS A 108 12.17 11.51 -14.07
CA LYS A 108 10.81 11.17 -14.49
C LYS A 108 10.86 9.92 -15.35
N GLU A 109 10.18 8.90 -14.90
CA GLU A 109 9.99 7.65 -15.61
C GLU A 109 8.56 7.60 -16.17
N ASN A 110 8.39 7.12 -17.40
CA ASN A 110 7.09 6.97 -18.05
C ASN A 110 6.93 5.53 -18.54
N GLY A 111 5.68 5.08 -18.63
CA GLY A 111 5.37 3.78 -19.21
C GLY A 111 3.87 3.59 -19.46
N THR A 112 3.51 2.38 -19.86
CA THR A 112 2.13 2.00 -20.18
C THR A 112 1.83 0.63 -19.57
N ASP A 113 0.64 0.46 -19.01
CA ASP A 113 0.13 -0.82 -18.53
C ASP A 113 -1.32 -1.04 -18.98
N ASP A 114 -1.95 -2.16 -18.55
CA ASP A 114 -3.36 -2.47 -18.88
C ASP A 114 -4.36 -1.41 -18.39
N ASN A 115 -3.95 -0.56 -17.45
CA ASN A 115 -4.74 0.56 -16.93
C ASN A 115 -4.39 1.89 -17.63
N GLY A 116 -3.59 1.85 -18.69
CA GLY A 116 -3.17 2.99 -19.51
C GLY A 116 -1.78 3.52 -19.18
N GLU A 117 -1.47 4.70 -19.69
CA GLU A 117 -0.20 5.36 -19.45
C GLU A 117 -0.01 5.74 -17.96
N TRP A 118 1.24 5.75 -17.54
CA TRP A 118 1.66 6.16 -16.20
C TRP A 118 2.99 6.92 -16.24
N TYR A 119 3.22 7.73 -15.21
CA TYR A 119 4.52 8.30 -14.94
C TYR A 119 4.82 8.28 -13.44
N ARG A 120 6.11 8.31 -13.12
CA ARG A 120 6.64 8.30 -11.76
C ARG A 120 7.77 9.32 -11.66
N TRP A 121 7.76 10.06 -10.57
CA TRP A 121 8.88 10.92 -10.20
C TRP A 121 9.67 10.24 -9.08
N ASN A 122 10.96 10.06 -9.35
CA ASN A 122 11.98 9.57 -8.44
C ASN A 122 12.80 10.78 -7.97
N PHE A 123 13.04 10.89 -6.68
CA PHE A 123 13.85 11.94 -6.07
C PHE A 123 14.88 11.30 -5.16
N GLU A 124 16.09 11.83 -5.22
CA GLU A 124 17.12 11.51 -4.25
C GLU A 124 17.75 12.78 -3.70
N CYS A 125 18.23 12.71 -2.47
CA CYS A 125 19.03 13.76 -1.86
C CYS A 125 19.85 13.22 -0.70
N ASP A 126 20.79 14.04 -0.25
CA ASP A 126 21.57 13.79 0.94
C ASP A 126 20.93 14.53 2.11
N ALA A 127 20.48 13.78 3.12
CA ALA A 127 20.05 14.34 4.38
C ALA A 127 21.23 14.33 5.36
N SER A 128 21.61 15.51 5.87
CA SER A 128 22.76 15.66 6.76
C SER A 128 22.38 16.28 8.10
N TYR A 129 22.92 15.72 9.17
CA TYR A 129 22.87 16.28 10.53
C TYR A 129 24.21 16.06 11.22
N LYS A 130 24.89 17.16 11.58
CA LYS A 130 26.27 17.15 12.09
C LYS A 130 27.19 16.40 11.12
N SER A 131 27.97 15.42 11.59
CA SER A 131 28.88 14.61 10.79
C SER A 131 28.20 13.43 10.08
N ARG A 132 26.88 13.23 10.25
CA ARG A 132 26.17 12.12 9.62
C ARG A 132 25.46 12.60 8.36
N ILE A 133 25.72 11.92 7.25
CA ILE A 133 25.06 12.13 5.96
C ILE A 133 24.44 10.80 5.54
N VAL A 134 23.21 10.82 5.05
CA VAL A 134 22.53 9.64 4.49
C VAL A 134 21.91 10.00 3.15
N ARG A 135 22.17 9.17 2.13
CA ARG A 135 21.48 9.25 0.85
C ARG A 135 20.09 8.67 1.00
N VAL A 136 19.06 9.40 0.60
CA VAL A 136 17.67 8.96 0.72
C VAL A 136 16.90 9.15 -0.57
N TYR A 137 15.88 8.32 -0.72
CA TYR A 137 15.06 8.25 -1.92
C TYR A 137 13.59 8.50 -1.59
N GLY A 138 12.88 9.16 -2.51
CA GLY A 138 11.44 9.39 -2.43
C GLY A 138 10.81 9.26 -3.80
N ARG A 139 9.63 8.63 -3.86
CA ARG A 139 8.89 8.48 -5.11
C ARG A 139 7.41 8.76 -4.96
N ALA A 140 6.82 9.23 -6.05
CA ALA A 140 5.38 9.32 -6.22
C ALA A 140 5.02 9.07 -7.68
N ALA A 141 3.93 8.36 -7.91
CA ALA A 141 3.49 7.95 -9.25
C ALA A 141 2.05 8.39 -9.53
N SER A 142 1.72 8.58 -10.81
CA SER A 142 0.36 8.91 -11.26
C SER A 142 -0.64 7.82 -10.90
N LYS A 143 -0.20 6.57 -10.76
CA LYS A 143 -1.02 5.43 -10.32
C LYS A 143 -1.09 5.24 -8.80
N ASP A 144 -0.42 6.05 -7.98
CA ASP A 144 -0.58 5.94 -6.53
C ASP A 144 -2.02 6.29 -6.14
N LYS A 145 -2.65 5.47 -5.28
CA LYS A 145 -4.10 5.55 -4.95
C LYS A 145 -4.57 6.96 -4.58
N PHE A 146 -3.72 7.75 -3.92
CA PHE A 146 -4.04 9.11 -3.50
C PHE A 146 -4.18 10.09 -4.68
N PHE A 147 -3.34 9.96 -5.71
CA PHE A 147 -3.38 10.84 -6.89
C PHE A 147 -4.25 10.26 -8.00
N GLY A 148 -4.04 8.99 -8.31
CA GLY A 148 -4.57 8.33 -9.48
C GLY A 148 -5.94 7.72 -9.33
N LYS A 149 -6.49 7.57 -8.11
CA LYS A 149 -7.78 6.87 -7.91
C LYS A 149 -8.86 7.83 -7.39
N ALA A 150 -10.00 7.85 -8.07
CA ALA A 150 -11.21 8.54 -7.62
C ALA A 150 -12.43 7.64 -7.84
N TYR A 151 -13.35 7.62 -6.87
CA TYR A 151 -14.59 6.82 -6.95
C TYR A 151 -14.36 5.33 -7.32
N GLY A 152 -13.25 4.75 -6.87
CA GLY A 152 -12.91 3.35 -7.12
C GLY A 152 -12.22 3.06 -8.46
N LYS A 153 -12.07 4.05 -9.35
CA LYS A 153 -11.46 3.91 -10.68
C LYS A 153 -10.20 4.76 -10.81
N PHE A 154 -9.29 4.35 -11.70
CA PHE A 154 -8.13 5.16 -12.05
C PHE A 154 -8.56 6.33 -12.94
N LYS A 155 -8.03 7.52 -12.66
CA LYS A 155 -8.21 8.72 -13.45
C LYS A 155 -7.37 8.62 -14.73
N PRO A 156 -7.81 9.24 -15.83
CA PRO A 156 -6.94 9.45 -16.98
C PRO A 156 -5.78 10.41 -16.61
N LEU A 157 -4.65 10.31 -17.31
CA LEU A 157 -3.44 11.09 -16.96
C LEU A 157 -3.66 12.61 -16.98
N HIS A 158 -4.49 13.13 -17.89
CA HIS A 158 -4.76 14.57 -17.98
C HIS A 158 -5.53 15.14 -16.78
N ASP A 159 -6.21 14.29 -16.00
CA ASP A 159 -6.89 14.67 -14.76
C ASP A 159 -5.96 14.65 -13.54
N ILE A 160 -4.69 14.30 -13.74
CA ILE A 160 -3.70 14.16 -12.68
C ILE A 160 -2.74 15.35 -12.73
N ASP A 161 -2.66 16.08 -11.62
CA ASP A 161 -1.71 17.18 -11.47
C ASP A 161 -0.29 16.65 -11.21
N GLU A 162 0.58 16.78 -12.21
CA GLU A 162 1.98 16.40 -12.13
C GLU A 162 2.77 17.16 -11.05
N GLY A 163 2.44 18.42 -10.81
CA GLY A 163 3.08 19.24 -9.78
C GLY A 163 2.88 18.64 -8.39
N ASN A 164 1.67 18.16 -8.09
CA ASN A 164 1.37 17.48 -6.83
C ASN A 164 2.17 16.19 -6.65
N ILE A 165 2.36 15.43 -7.72
CA ILE A 165 3.14 14.19 -7.69
C ILE A 165 4.62 14.49 -7.48
N LYS A 166 5.17 15.43 -8.25
CA LYS A 166 6.57 15.87 -8.12
C LYS A 166 6.86 16.35 -6.69
N MET A 167 5.97 17.16 -6.13
CA MET A 167 6.09 17.62 -4.74
C MET A 167 5.96 16.48 -3.72
N ALA A 168 5.09 15.50 -3.96
CA ALA A 168 4.94 14.34 -3.09
C ALA A 168 6.19 13.46 -3.07
N GLY A 169 6.80 13.20 -4.24
CA GLY A 169 8.07 12.46 -4.33
C GLY A 169 9.18 13.15 -3.56
N ARG A 170 9.36 14.46 -3.78
CA ARG A 170 10.35 15.28 -3.05
C ARG A 170 10.12 15.26 -1.54
N ARG A 171 8.88 15.47 -1.09
CA ARG A 171 8.51 15.38 0.34
C ARG A 171 8.76 13.98 0.91
N GLY A 172 8.58 12.94 0.09
CA GLY A 172 8.92 11.56 0.42
C GLY A 172 10.38 11.40 0.81
N ALA A 173 11.31 11.91 -0.02
CA ALA A 173 12.74 11.84 0.24
C ALA A 173 13.12 12.59 1.53
N MET A 174 12.58 13.81 1.73
CA MET A 174 12.85 14.58 2.95
C MET A 174 12.37 13.86 4.21
N LYS A 175 11.15 13.32 4.17
CA LYS A 175 10.56 12.55 5.26
C LYS A 175 11.43 11.33 5.59
N GLU A 176 11.89 10.61 4.57
CA GLU A 176 12.74 9.44 4.72
C GLU A 176 14.10 9.80 5.34
N GLY A 177 14.74 10.88 4.89
CA GLY A 177 15.99 11.41 5.46
C GLY A 177 15.92 11.60 6.96
N ILE A 178 14.85 12.22 7.44
CA ILE A 178 14.66 12.48 8.87
C ILE A 178 14.43 11.18 9.64
N LYS A 179 13.63 10.26 9.07
CA LYS A 179 13.35 8.98 9.73
C LYS A 179 14.60 8.09 9.82
N VAL A 180 15.45 8.09 8.80
CA VAL A 180 16.72 7.34 8.77
C VAL A 180 17.76 7.96 9.70
N LEU A 181 17.89 9.30 9.70
CA LEU A 181 18.82 10.01 10.59
C LEU A 181 18.52 9.78 12.08
N PHE A 182 17.23 9.64 12.45
CA PHE A 182 16.83 9.59 13.86
C PHE A 182 16.16 8.27 14.28
N GLY A 183 16.11 7.25 13.42
CA GLY A 183 15.55 5.94 13.76
C GLY A 183 14.05 5.98 14.08
N LEU A 184 13.26 6.69 13.25
CA LEU A 184 11.83 6.95 13.47
C LEU A 184 10.91 6.12 12.55
N HIS A 185 11.37 4.96 12.09
CA HIS A 185 10.58 4.06 11.26
C HIS A 185 9.71 3.13 12.11
N ARG A 186 8.46 2.90 11.66
CA ARG A 186 7.59 1.81 12.15
C ARG A 186 7.55 1.69 13.68
N MET A 187 7.30 2.82 14.34
CA MET A 187 7.29 2.90 15.80
C MET A 187 6.12 2.09 16.37
N ASN A 188 6.29 1.50 17.55
CA ASN A 188 5.19 0.85 18.27
C ASN A 188 4.30 1.95 18.91
N PRO A 189 2.98 2.01 18.63
CA PRO A 189 2.08 2.98 19.25
C PRO A 189 2.12 3.01 20.78
N THR A 190 2.18 1.84 21.43
CA THR A 190 2.27 1.76 22.89
C THR A 190 3.58 2.35 23.43
N GLU A 191 4.67 2.22 22.67
CA GLU A 191 5.95 2.83 23.03
C GLU A 191 5.91 4.36 22.87
N LEU A 192 5.27 4.85 21.80
CA LEU A 192 5.04 6.28 21.59
C LEU A 192 4.22 6.90 22.72
N GLU A 193 3.18 6.22 23.18
CA GLU A 193 2.36 6.69 24.31
C GLU A 193 3.14 6.74 25.63
N LYS A 194 3.98 5.74 25.91
CA LYS A 194 4.92 5.77 27.06
C LYS A 194 5.85 6.98 27.01
N PHE A 195 6.16 7.45 25.82
CA PHE A 195 7.00 8.62 25.58
C PHE A 195 6.24 9.96 25.59
N GLY A 196 4.93 9.93 25.84
CA GLY A 196 4.07 11.09 25.97
C GLY A 196 3.52 11.61 24.64
N VAL A 197 3.68 10.84 23.55
CA VAL A 197 3.03 11.14 22.28
C VAL A 197 1.58 10.68 22.39
N LYS A 198 0.65 11.62 22.29
CA LYS A 198 -0.78 11.30 22.23
C LYS A 198 -1.12 10.91 20.79
N LEU A 199 -1.71 9.72 20.60
CA LEU A 199 -2.14 9.23 19.28
C LEU A 199 -3.65 9.35 19.08
N ASP A 200 -4.33 10.07 19.96
CA ASP A 200 -5.78 10.30 19.96
C ASP A 200 -6.31 10.96 18.68
N ARG A 201 -5.45 11.71 17.98
CA ARG A 201 -5.76 12.38 16.70
C ARG A 201 -4.88 11.91 15.55
N ALA A 202 -4.20 10.79 15.70
CA ALA A 202 -3.41 10.21 14.62
C ALA A 202 -4.33 9.78 13.46
N GLY A 203 -3.84 9.92 12.23
CA GLY A 203 -4.52 9.35 11.07
C GLY A 203 -4.49 7.81 11.16
N GLY A 204 -5.54 7.14 10.67
CA GLY A 204 -5.63 5.69 10.74
C GLY A 204 -5.80 5.04 9.37
N HIS A 205 -5.03 4.00 9.11
CA HIS A 205 -5.27 3.07 8.01
C HIS A 205 -5.40 1.66 8.56
N MET A 206 -6.64 1.17 8.62
CA MET A 206 -6.92 -0.25 8.84
C MET A 206 -6.75 -0.98 7.52
N PHE A 207 -5.80 -1.91 7.48
CA PHE A 207 -5.83 -2.93 6.44
C PHE A 207 -7.01 -3.83 6.82
N LYS A 208 -8.07 -3.80 6.02
CA LYS A 208 -9.01 -4.92 6.04
C LYS A 208 -8.15 -6.13 5.72
N GLY A 209 -8.06 -7.09 6.64
CA GLY A 209 -7.51 -8.38 6.32
C GLY A 209 -8.14 -8.80 4.99
N GLU A 210 -7.35 -9.45 4.13
CA GLU A 210 -7.96 -10.12 2.99
C GLU A 210 -9.19 -10.82 3.55
N LYS A 211 -10.37 -10.42 3.04
CA LYS A 211 -11.50 -11.32 3.14
C LYS A 211 -10.88 -12.60 2.64
N GLU A 212 -10.74 -13.61 3.49
CA GLU A 212 -10.73 -14.96 3.00
C GLU A 212 -11.88 -14.93 2.00
N GLN A 213 -11.54 -14.95 0.71
CA GLN A 213 -12.42 -15.57 -0.23
C GLN A 213 -12.50 -16.96 0.36
N ALA A 214 -13.48 -17.16 1.25
CA ALA A 214 -13.93 -18.48 1.60
C ALA A 214 -14.04 -19.12 0.23
N THR A 215 -13.17 -20.09 -0.04
CA THR A 215 -13.25 -20.95 -1.20
C THR A 215 -14.61 -21.59 -1.08
N ALA A 216 -15.62 -20.90 -1.60
CA ALA A 216 -16.99 -21.30 -1.54
C ALA A 216 -17.03 -22.51 -2.45
N GLU A 217 -17.14 -23.68 -1.85
CA GLU A 217 -17.16 -24.96 -2.53
C GLU A 217 -18.14 -24.87 -3.70
N VAL A 218 -17.60 -24.95 -4.92
CA VAL A 218 -18.40 -24.86 -6.15
C VAL A 218 -19.15 -26.17 -6.28
N LYS A 219 -20.47 -26.11 -6.18
CA LYS A 219 -21.39 -27.25 -6.29
C LYS A 219 -21.99 -27.25 -7.69
N ASN A 220 -22.27 -28.44 -8.20
CA ASN A 220 -22.86 -28.64 -9.51
C ASN A 220 -24.22 -29.32 -9.35
N VAL A 221 -25.21 -28.88 -10.12
CA VAL A 221 -26.51 -29.56 -10.20
C VAL A 221 -26.96 -29.62 -11.65
N ILE A 222 -27.67 -30.68 -12.03
CA ILE A 222 -28.31 -30.82 -13.34
C ILE A 222 -29.82 -30.73 -13.12
N VAL A 223 -30.45 -29.67 -13.62
CA VAL A 223 -31.88 -29.39 -13.38
C VAL A 223 -32.53 -28.81 -14.63
N GLN A 224 -33.84 -28.99 -14.76
CA GLN A 224 -34.64 -28.24 -15.73
C GLN A 224 -34.98 -26.86 -15.17
N ILE A 225 -34.97 -25.86 -16.04
CA ILE A 225 -35.32 -24.49 -15.68
C ILE A 225 -36.83 -24.35 -15.77
N LYS A 226 -37.46 -23.90 -14.68
CA LYS A 226 -38.90 -23.68 -14.58
C LYS A 226 -39.29 -22.27 -14.99
N ASP A 227 -38.51 -21.27 -14.57
CA ASP A 227 -38.83 -19.86 -14.79
C ASP A 227 -37.58 -19.00 -14.59
N ILE A 228 -37.53 -17.84 -15.24
CA ILE A 228 -36.44 -16.87 -15.10
C ILE A 228 -37.04 -15.49 -14.83
N THR A 229 -36.84 -15.02 -13.60
CA THR A 229 -37.32 -13.70 -13.17
C THR A 229 -36.16 -12.74 -12.93
N ARG A 230 -36.46 -11.45 -12.89
CA ARG A 230 -35.47 -10.42 -12.54
C ARG A 230 -36.00 -9.50 -11.46
N LYS A 231 -35.12 -9.10 -10.53
CA LYS A 231 -35.37 -8.08 -9.53
C LYS A 231 -34.44 -6.90 -9.80
N VAL A 232 -35.02 -5.73 -9.99
CA VAL A 232 -34.27 -4.48 -10.18
C VAL A 232 -34.27 -3.72 -8.87
N ASP A 233 -33.12 -3.16 -8.52
CA ASP A 233 -32.99 -2.24 -7.39
C ASP A 233 -33.94 -1.02 -7.56
N PRO A 234 -34.60 -0.51 -6.51
CA PRO A 234 -35.43 0.68 -6.61
C PRO A 234 -34.70 1.93 -7.15
N LYS A 235 -33.36 1.97 -7.03
CA LYS A 235 -32.52 3.05 -7.56
C LYS A 235 -31.85 2.70 -8.90
N GLY A 236 -32.20 1.55 -9.49
CA GLY A 236 -31.70 1.09 -10.79
C GLY A 236 -30.23 0.69 -10.82
N LYS A 237 -29.55 0.55 -9.67
CA LYS A 237 -28.10 0.33 -9.62
C LYS A 237 -27.67 -1.11 -9.92
N TRP A 238 -28.56 -2.08 -9.72
CA TRP A 238 -28.28 -3.49 -10.00
C TRP A 238 -29.54 -4.22 -10.46
N THR A 239 -29.34 -5.28 -11.23
CA THR A 239 -30.38 -6.23 -11.64
C THR A 239 -29.93 -7.62 -11.23
N LEU A 240 -30.74 -8.30 -10.43
CA LEU A 240 -30.55 -9.69 -10.02
C LEU A 240 -31.44 -10.58 -10.87
N TYR A 241 -30.86 -11.56 -11.53
CA TYR A 241 -31.57 -12.60 -12.26
C TYR A 241 -31.74 -13.83 -11.36
N ILE A 242 -32.93 -14.40 -11.37
CA ILE A 242 -33.32 -15.55 -10.54
C ILE A 242 -33.80 -16.65 -11.49
N VAL A 243 -33.01 -17.71 -11.60
CA VAL A 243 -33.30 -18.95 -12.32
C VAL A 243 -33.98 -19.90 -11.34
N LYS A 244 -35.29 -20.10 -11.49
CA LYS A 244 -36.05 -21.05 -10.69
C LYS A 244 -35.93 -22.43 -11.32
N ALA A 245 -35.40 -23.38 -10.59
CA ALA A 245 -35.24 -24.74 -11.08
C ALA A 245 -36.40 -25.65 -10.64
N MET A 246 -36.59 -26.75 -11.37
CA MET A 246 -37.63 -27.75 -11.06
C MET A 246 -37.37 -28.53 -9.77
N ASP A 247 -36.15 -28.47 -9.21
CA ASP A 247 -35.80 -29.05 -7.90
C ASP A 247 -36.30 -28.19 -6.71
N GLY A 248 -37.02 -27.10 -7.00
CA GLY A 248 -37.57 -26.20 -5.99
C GLY A 248 -36.55 -25.21 -5.42
N LYS A 249 -35.33 -25.14 -5.96
CA LYS A 249 -34.31 -24.17 -5.56
C LYS A 249 -34.21 -23.00 -6.55
N ASP A 250 -33.93 -21.84 -5.99
CA ASP A 250 -33.65 -20.63 -6.75
C ASP A 250 -32.14 -20.40 -6.85
N TYR A 251 -31.68 -20.21 -8.08
CA TYR A 251 -30.30 -19.91 -8.41
C TYR A 251 -30.18 -18.49 -8.94
N THR A 252 -29.28 -17.70 -8.37
CA THR A 252 -29.24 -16.25 -8.62
C THR A 252 -27.95 -15.82 -9.29
N THR A 253 -28.01 -14.80 -10.15
CA THR A 253 -26.82 -14.20 -10.78
C THR A 253 -27.04 -12.73 -11.08
N PHE A 254 -25.97 -11.93 -11.03
CA PHE A 254 -25.97 -10.55 -11.51
C PHE A 254 -25.47 -10.44 -12.96
N ASP A 255 -24.97 -11.54 -13.54
CA ASP A 255 -24.51 -11.55 -14.92
C ASP A 255 -25.67 -11.83 -15.87
N LYS A 256 -25.98 -10.84 -16.71
CA LYS A 256 -27.00 -10.94 -17.74
C LYS A 256 -26.71 -12.08 -18.74
N LYS A 257 -25.44 -12.35 -19.06
CA LYS A 257 -25.07 -13.41 -20.02
C LYS A 257 -25.47 -14.79 -19.53
N ILE A 258 -25.31 -15.05 -18.23
CA ILE A 258 -25.73 -16.31 -17.60
C ILE A 258 -27.26 -16.45 -17.67
N ALA A 259 -27.99 -15.37 -17.39
CA ALA A 259 -29.45 -15.37 -17.46
C ALA A 259 -29.99 -15.54 -18.89
N ASP A 260 -29.33 -14.94 -19.89
CA ASP A 260 -29.72 -15.10 -21.28
C ASP A 260 -29.41 -16.52 -21.78
N LYS A 261 -28.27 -17.10 -21.40
CA LYS A 261 -27.97 -18.52 -21.66
C LYS A 261 -28.98 -19.47 -21.02
N ALA A 262 -29.43 -19.16 -19.80
CA ALA A 262 -30.50 -19.92 -19.15
C ALA A 262 -31.82 -19.86 -19.95
N LYS A 263 -32.14 -18.74 -20.60
CA LYS A 263 -33.30 -18.63 -21.49
C LYS A 263 -33.12 -19.41 -22.78
N GLU A 264 -31.91 -19.40 -23.34
CA GLU A 264 -31.58 -20.15 -24.58
C GLU A 264 -31.71 -21.67 -24.39
N ILE A 265 -31.33 -22.19 -23.21
CA ILE A 265 -31.56 -23.61 -22.86
C ILE A 265 -33.06 -23.95 -22.86
N GLY A 266 -33.92 -22.97 -22.56
CA GLY A 266 -35.36 -23.10 -22.66
C GLY A 266 -36.03 -23.58 -21.37
N ILE A 267 -37.21 -23.03 -21.09
CA ILE A 267 -38.04 -23.41 -19.93
C ILE A 267 -38.63 -24.81 -20.18
N GLU A 268 -38.45 -25.71 -19.23
CA GLU A 268 -38.98 -27.09 -19.20
C GLU A 268 -38.59 -28.01 -20.38
N THR A 269 -37.72 -27.56 -21.28
CA THR A 269 -37.36 -28.30 -22.51
C THR A 269 -36.07 -29.10 -22.33
N LYS A 270 -35.01 -28.47 -21.82
CA LYS A 270 -33.68 -29.07 -21.69
C LYS A 270 -33.16 -29.02 -20.26
N LYS A 271 -32.22 -29.91 -19.94
CA LYS A 271 -31.51 -29.90 -18.66
C LYS A 271 -30.33 -28.94 -18.73
N ALA A 272 -30.13 -28.19 -17.66
CA ALA A 272 -29.02 -27.27 -17.49
C ALA A 272 -28.11 -27.79 -16.36
N LYS A 273 -26.80 -27.87 -16.63
CA LYS A 273 -25.77 -27.97 -15.59
C LYS A 273 -25.52 -26.57 -15.03
N ILE A 274 -25.84 -26.37 -13.76
CA ILE A 274 -25.60 -25.13 -13.02
C ILE A 274 -24.44 -25.36 -12.06
N GLU A 275 -23.38 -24.58 -12.19
CA GLU A 275 -22.28 -24.52 -11.22
C GLU A 275 -22.52 -23.30 -10.33
N TYR A 276 -22.60 -23.50 -9.02
CA TYR A 276 -23.00 -22.46 -8.08
C TYR A 276 -22.22 -22.52 -6.77
N THR A 277 -22.15 -21.37 -6.10
CA THR A 277 -21.62 -21.25 -4.75
C THR A 277 -22.76 -21.00 -3.77
N ALA A 278 -22.82 -21.78 -2.68
CA ALA A 278 -23.81 -21.59 -1.63
C ALA A 278 -23.31 -20.52 -0.65
N GLY A 279 -24.02 -19.40 -0.56
CA GLY A 279 -23.69 -18.30 0.35
C GLY A 279 -24.80 -17.98 1.34
N LYS A 280 -24.53 -17.03 2.24
CA LYS A 280 -25.50 -16.50 3.24
C LYS A 280 -26.79 -15.95 2.61
N HIS A 281 -26.77 -15.63 1.32
CA HIS A 281 -27.88 -15.04 0.58
C HIS A 281 -28.47 -15.98 -0.50
N GLY A 282 -28.13 -17.27 -0.47
CA GLY A 282 -28.63 -18.27 -1.41
C GLY A 282 -27.55 -18.81 -2.36
N SER A 283 -28.00 -19.53 -3.39
CA SER A 283 -27.14 -20.15 -4.41
C SER A 283 -26.81 -19.15 -5.51
N THR A 284 -25.53 -18.80 -5.69
CA THR A 284 -25.07 -17.87 -6.72
C THR A 284 -24.45 -18.63 -7.89
N ILE A 285 -25.01 -18.47 -9.09
CA ILE A 285 -24.53 -19.15 -10.30
C ILE A 285 -23.19 -18.55 -10.73
N GLN A 286 -22.21 -19.43 -10.95
CA GLN A 286 -20.93 -19.10 -11.58
C GLN A 286 -20.99 -19.37 -13.07
N THR A 287 -21.52 -20.52 -13.47
CA THR A 287 -21.67 -20.91 -14.87
C THR A 287 -22.96 -21.71 -15.08
N ILE A 288 -23.48 -21.67 -16.30
CA ILE A 288 -24.60 -22.52 -16.74
C ILE A 288 -24.28 -23.09 -18.12
N ALA A 289 -24.61 -24.36 -18.36
CA ALA A 289 -24.45 -25.01 -19.64
C ALA A 289 -25.61 -25.96 -19.93
N GLU A 290 -25.98 -26.09 -21.20
CA GLU A 290 -26.87 -27.15 -21.65
C GLU A 290 -26.20 -28.50 -21.45
N THR A 291 -26.95 -29.50 -20.99
CA THR A 291 -26.53 -30.89 -20.96
C THR A 291 -27.35 -31.68 -21.97
N GLU A 292 -26.69 -32.61 -22.66
CA GLU A 292 -27.33 -33.60 -23.55
C GLU A 292 -28.41 -34.43 -22.83
#